data_AF-A0A443KNU5-F1
#
_entry.id   AF-A0A443KNU5-F1
#
_cell.length_a   1.000
_cell.length_b   1.000
_cell.length_c   1.000
_cell.angle_alpha   90.00
_cell.angle_beta   90.00
_cell.angle_gamma   90.00
#
_symmetry.space_group_name_H-M   'P 1'
#
loop_
_entity.id
_entity.type
_entity.pdbx_description
1 polymer ?
#
loop_
_entity_poly.entity_id
_entity_poly.type
_entity_poly.pdbx_seq_one_letter_code
_entity_poly.pdbx_strand_id
1 'polypeptide(L)'
;MNMDQGSQFTSFAWTDRLKRVGTRISMDGKGRCIDNVFIERLWQSLKYECIYLHTWETGSQAKAAIGRWITFYNHERPRTAHGGQPPAVVYFKTIETDQQAQSVA
;
A
#
# COMPACT_ATOMS: atom_id res chain seq x y z
N MET A 1 9.32 -8.20 -2.60
CA MET A 1 7.87 -8.01 -2.51
C MET A 1 7.36 -8.86 -1.37
N ASN A 2 6.79 -8.20 -0.36
CA ASN A 2 6.22 -8.88 0.80
C ASN A 2 4.72 -9.12 0.61
N MET A 3 4.25 -10.32 0.95
CA MET A 3 2.86 -10.74 0.75
C MET A 3 2.41 -11.71 1.85
N ASP A 4 1.11 -11.76 2.09
CA ASP A 4 0.52 -12.81 2.92
C ASP A 4 0.57 -14.18 2.23
N GLN A 5 0.20 -15.23 2.97
CA GLN A 5 0.14 -16.61 2.46
C GLN A 5 -1.24 -16.97 1.87
N GLY A 6 -2.01 -16.00 1.41
CA GLY A 6 -3.30 -16.22 0.77
C GLY A 6 -3.18 -17.07 -0.49
N SER A 7 -4.25 -17.78 -0.85
CA SER A 7 -4.27 -18.70 -1.99
C SER A 7 -3.95 -18.00 -3.33
N GLN A 8 -4.29 -16.71 -3.47
CA GLN A 8 -3.96 -15.93 -4.66
C GLN A 8 -2.45 -15.66 -4.79
N PHE A 9 -1.79 -15.29 -3.68
CA PHE A 9 -0.37 -14.93 -3.66
C PHE A 9 0.57 -16.13 -3.56
N THR A 10 0.04 -17.29 -3.17
CA THR A 10 0.75 -18.58 -3.20
C THR A 10 0.55 -19.35 -4.51
N SER A 11 -0.28 -18.85 -5.43
CA SER A 11 -0.53 -19.49 -6.72
C SER A 11 0.72 -19.51 -7.62
N PHE A 12 0.81 -20.54 -8.47
CA PHE A 12 1.91 -20.66 -9.43
C PHE A 12 1.94 -19.49 -10.42
N ALA A 13 0.78 -19.11 -10.97
CA ALA A 13 0.66 -18.03 -11.94
C ALA A 13 1.24 -16.71 -11.39
N TRP A 14 1.02 -16.43 -10.11
CA TRP A 14 1.52 -15.24 -9.45
C TRP A 14 3.03 -15.32 -9.17
N THR A 15 3.48 -16.41 -8.55
CA THR A 15 4.90 -16.58 -8.18
C THR A 15 5.83 -16.70 -9.40
N ASP A 16 5.39 -17.35 -10.47
CA ASP A 16 6.12 -17.44 -11.75
C ASP A 16 6.30 -16.04 -12.38
N ARG A 17 5.25 -15.23 -12.40
CA ARG A 17 5.33 -13.85 -12.92
C ARG A 17 6.36 -13.01 -12.16
N LEU A 18 6.38 -13.09 -10.83
CA LEU A 18 7.32 -12.34 -10.00
C LEU A 18 8.78 -12.81 -10.20
N LYS A 19 8.99 -14.11 -10.33
CA LYS A 19 10.32 -14.68 -10.64
C LYS A 19 10.84 -14.19 -11.99
N ARG A 20 9.99 -14.12 -13.02
CA ARG A 20 10.38 -13.62 -14.36
C ARG A 20 10.79 -12.15 -14.36
N VAL A 21 10.25 -11.34 -13.45
CA VAL A 21 10.62 -9.93 -13.30
C VAL A 21 11.85 -9.77 -12.38
N GLY A 22 12.40 -10.86 -11.83
CA GLY A 22 13.55 -10.81 -10.94
C GLY A 22 13.23 -10.31 -9.53
N THR A 23 11.95 -10.26 -9.15
CA THR A 23 11.53 -9.75 -7.84
C THR A 23 11.73 -10.79 -6.75
N ARG A 24 12.50 -10.46 -5.71
CA ARG A 24 12.61 -11.30 -4.51
C ARG A 24 11.25 -11.41 -3.83
N ILE A 25 10.74 -12.63 -3.70
CA ILE A 25 9.48 -12.93 -3.02
C ILE A 25 9.79 -13.18 -1.53
N SER A 26 9.15 -12.44 -0.64
CA SER A 26 9.07 -12.76 0.78
C SER A 26 7.60 -12.94 1.14
N MET A 27 7.31 -13.94 1.98
CA MET A 27 5.97 -14.14 2.51
C MET A 27 6.03 -14.06 4.02
N ASP A 28 5.00 -13.46 4.62
CA ASP A 28 4.91 -13.34 6.07
C ASP A 28 4.92 -14.74 6.71
N GLY A 29 5.64 -14.85 7.83
CA GLY A 29 5.59 -16.05 8.65
C GLY A 29 4.19 -16.23 9.25
N LYS A 30 3.72 -17.47 9.38
CA LYS A 30 2.48 -17.75 10.10
C LYS A 30 2.56 -17.12 11.50
N GLY A 31 1.66 -16.17 11.79
CA GLY A 31 1.60 -15.46 13.07
C GLY A 31 2.42 -14.15 13.17
N ARG A 32 3.05 -13.67 12.09
CA ARG A 32 3.71 -12.35 12.07
C ARG A 32 2.73 -11.26 11.62
N CYS A 33 1.87 -10.81 12.54
CA CYS A 33 0.90 -9.75 12.27
C CYS A 33 1.53 -8.36 12.08
N ILE A 34 2.79 -8.16 12.49
CA ILE A 34 3.46 -6.86 12.45
C ILE A 34 3.70 -6.41 11.00
N ASP A 35 4.02 -7.35 10.10
CA ASP A 35 4.28 -7.02 8.70
C ASP A 35 3.00 -6.57 7.98
N ASN A 36 1.84 -7.10 8.38
CA ASN A 36 0.54 -6.75 7.81
C ASN A 36 -0.16 -5.56 8.53
N VAL A 37 0.27 -5.19 9.73
CA VAL A 37 -0.46 -4.20 10.56
C VAL A 37 -0.60 -2.85 9.87
N PHE A 38 0.39 -2.44 9.09
CA PHE A 38 0.38 -1.15 8.40
C PHE A 38 -0.66 -1.14 7.27
N ILE A 39 -0.71 -2.20 6.47
CA ILE A 39 -1.65 -2.29 5.37
C ILE A 39 -3.08 -2.56 5.89
N GLU A 40 -3.23 -3.32 6.98
CA GLU A 40 -4.53 -3.50 7.65
C GLU A 40 -5.11 -2.16 8.14
N ARG A 41 -4.29 -1.30 8.75
CA ARG A 41 -4.70 0.04 9.18
C ARG A 41 -5.13 0.93 8.01
N LEU A 42 -4.45 0.83 6.87
CA LEU A 42 -4.85 1.51 5.63
C LEU A 42 -6.24 1.05 5.20
N TRP A 43 -6.44 -0.27 5.08
CA TRP A 43 -7.71 -0.85 4.65
C TRP A 43 -8.87 -0.57 5.61
N GLN A 44 -8.59 -0.56 6.91
CA GLN A 44 -9.57 -0.15 7.91
C GLN A 44 -10.00 1.30 7.67
N SER A 45 -9.05 2.23 7.50
CA SER A 45 -9.36 3.64 7.23
C SER A 45 -10.22 3.77 5.97
N LEU A 46 -9.86 3.10 4.87
CA LEU A 46 -10.65 3.12 3.63
C LEU A 46 -12.08 2.62 3.85
N LYS A 47 -12.24 1.51 4.58
CA LYS A 47 -13.56 0.92 4.81
C LYS A 47 -14.46 1.86 5.59
N TYR A 48 -13.97 2.41 6.70
CA TYR A 48 -14.77 3.27 7.56
C TYR A 48 -15.01 4.66 6.98
N GLU A 49 -14.03 5.23 6.28
CA GLU A 49 -14.09 6.61 5.79
C GLU A 49 -14.66 6.71 4.36
N CYS A 50 -14.67 5.63 3.58
CA CYS A 50 -15.17 5.63 2.20
C CYS A 50 -16.24 4.57 1.96
N ILE A 51 -15.98 3.30 2.30
CA ILE A 51 -16.84 2.20 1.84
C ILE A 51 -18.16 2.14 2.62
N TYR A 52 -18.11 2.22 3.95
CA TYR A 52 -19.30 2.06 4.78
C TYR A 52 -20.22 3.28 4.80
N LEU A 53 -19.73 4.43 4.34
CA LEU A 53 -20.52 5.67 4.28
C LEU A 53 -21.35 5.80 2.99
N HIS A 54 -21.11 4.94 2.00
CA HIS A 54 -21.72 5.08 0.68
C HIS A 54 -22.38 3.78 0.22
N THR A 55 -23.57 3.90 -0.35
CA THR A 55 -24.18 2.88 -1.17
C THR A 55 -23.96 3.25 -2.64
N TRP A 56 -23.39 2.33 -3.43
CA TRP A 56 -23.16 2.56 -4.86
C TRP A 56 -24.03 1.64 -5.70
N GLU A 57 -24.51 2.16 -6.82
CA GLU A 57 -25.31 1.40 -7.77
C GLU A 57 -24.42 0.57 -8.72
N THR A 58 -23.19 1.05 -8.97
CA THR A 58 -22.26 0.40 -9.90
C THR A 58 -20.85 0.28 -9.35
N GLY A 59 -20.13 -0.75 -9.81
CA GLY A 59 -18.71 -0.93 -9.50
C GLY A 59 -17.83 0.23 -9.99
N SER A 60 -18.21 0.92 -11.07
CA SER A 60 -17.49 2.10 -11.57
C SER A 60 -17.56 3.28 -10.61
N GLN A 61 -18.70 3.51 -9.97
CA GLN A 61 -18.84 4.53 -8.93
C GLN A 61 -17.97 4.20 -7.72
N ALA A 62 -18.00 2.95 -7.26
CA ALA A 62 -17.16 2.48 -6.16
C ALA A 62 -15.67 2.67 -6.49
N LYS A 63 -15.24 2.27 -7.69
CA LYS A 63 -13.86 2.44 -8.17
C LYS A 63 -13.43 3.91 -8.17
N ALA A 64 -14.29 4.81 -8.67
CA ALA A 64 -13.99 6.23 -8.69
C ALA A 64 -13.90 6.84 -7.28
N ALA A 65 -14.80 6.44 -6.37
CA ALA A 65 -14.77 6.88 -4.98
C ALA A 65 -13.52 6.41 -4.24
N ILE A 66 -13.16 5.14 -4.37
CA ILE A 66 -11.93 4.57 -3.81
C ILE A 66 -10.71 5.29 -4.39
N GLY A 67 -10.69 5.56 -5.70
CA GLY A 67 -9.61 6.32 -6.35
C GLY A 67 -9.42 7.69 -5.73
N ARG A 68 -10.50 8.47 -5.55
CA ARG A 68 -10.45 9.78 -4.88
C ARG A 68 -9.96 9.66 -3.45
N TRP A 69 -10.44 8.67 -2.69
CA TRP A 69 -10.01 8.46 -1.31
C TRP A 69 -8.52 8.13 -1.22
N ILE A 70 -7.99 7.31 -2.13
CA ILE A 70 -6.55 6.98 -2.18
C ILE A 70 -5.71 8.22 -2.50
N THR A 71 -6.15 9.06 -3.45
CA THR A 71 -5.48 10.34 -3.74
C THR A 71 -5.44 11.22 -2.50
N PHE A 72 -6.57 11.41 -1.84
CA PHE A 72 -6.65 12.17 -0.59
C PHE A 72 -5.72 11.59 0.49
N TYR A 73 -5.75 10.27 0.71
CA TYR A 73 -4.93 9.61 1.72
C TYR A 73 -3.44 9.84 1.50
N ASN A 74 -2.97 9.75 0.25
CA ASN A 74 -1.55 9.85 -0.05
C ASN A 74 -1.05 11.30 -0.15
N HIS A 75 -1.85 12.21 -0.70
CA HIS A 75 -1.39 13.56 -1.07
C HIS A 75 -1.90 14.67 -0.16
N GLU A 76 -2.97 14.45 0.60
CA GLU A 76 -3.62 15.52 1.37
C GLU A 76 -3.70 15.21 2.87
N ARG A 77 -3.85 13.93 3.24
CA ARG A 77 -4.07 13.53 4.64
C ARG A 77 -2.86 13.82 5.53
N PRO A 78 -2.98 14.71 6.52
CA PRO A 78 -1.91 14.97 7.48
C PRO A 78 -1.67 13.75 8.38
N ARG A 79 -0.41 13.45 8.66
CA ARG A 79 -0.03 12.36 9.58
C ARG A 79 0.90 12.89 10.65
N THR A 80 0.51 12.78 11.92
CA THR A 80 1.35 13.25 13.05
C THR A 80 2.71 12.58 13.08
N ALA A 81 2.77 11.28 12.75
CA ALA A 81 4.02 10.53 12.62
C ALA A 81 4.97 11.06 11.53
N HIS A 82 4.49 11.95 10.65
CA HIS A 82 5.25 12.57 9.57
C HIS A 82 5.43 14.08 9.78
N GLY A 83 5.23 14.57 11.01
CA GLY A 83 5.27 16.02 11.27
C GLY A 83 4.16 16.79 10.57
N GLY A 84 3.00 16.15 10.36
CA GLY A 84 1.86 16.74 9.65
C GLY A 84 1.92 16.62 8.13
N GLN A 85 2.97 16.02 7.56
CA GLN A 85 3.09 15.84 6.11
C GLN A 85 2.28 14.64 5.60
N PRO A 86 1.76 14.69 4.36
CA PRO A 86 1.12 13.56 3.71
C PRO A 86 2.13 12.43 3.40
N PRO A 87 1.67 11.16 3.32
CA PRO A 87 2.53 10.01 3.02
C PRO A 87 3.38 10.16 1.75
N ALA A 88 2.82 10.72 0.68
CA ALA A 88 3.53 10.90 -0.59
C ALA A 88 4.76 11.83 -0.42
N VAL A 89 4.63 12.90 0.36
CA VAL A 89 5.74 13.86 0.58
C VAL A 89 6.91 13.17 1.27
N VAL A 90 6.65 12.36 2.29
CA VAL A 90 7.71 11.63 2.99
C VAL A 90 8.35 10.60 2.08
N TYR A 91 7.54 9.85 1.33
CA TYR A 91 8.02 8.79 0.44
C TYR A 91 8.97 9.32 -0.64
N PHE A 92 8.58 10.37 -1.36
CA PHE A 92 9.41 10.93 -2.43
C PHE A 92 10.69 11.59 -1.91
N LYS A 93 10.64 12.26 -0.75
CA LYS A 93 11.85 12.78 -0.09
C LYS A 93 12.85 11.68 0.24
N THR A 94 12.38 10.53 0.74
CA THR A 94 13.26 9.39 1.05
C THR A 94 13.93 8.86 -0.21
N ILE A 95 13.19 8.72 -1.33
CA ILE A 95 13.77 8.25 -2.60
C ILE A 95 14.86 9.20 -3.09
N GLU A 96 14.63 10.51 -3.07
CA GLU A 96 15.62 11.50 -3.48
C GLU A 96 16.89 11.41 -2.62
N THR A 97 16.71 11.20 -1.32
CA THR A 97 17.82 11.05 -0.36
C THR A 97 18.63 9.78 -0.64
N ASP A 98 17.96 8.65 -0.88
CA ASP A 98 18.61 7.37 -1.17
C ASP A 98 19.38 7.41 -2.50
N GLN A 99 18.83 8.09 -3.51
CA GLN A 99 19.51 8.30 -4.80
C GLN A 99 20.76 9.18 -4.66
N GLN A 100 20.69 10.24 -3.86
CA GLN A 100 21.86 11.07 -3.56
C GLN A 100 22.94 10.28 -2.82
N ALA A 101 22.56 9.50 -1.80
CA ALA A 101 23.51 8.65 -1.06
C ALA A 101 24.21 7.60 -1.94
N GLN A 102 23.51 7.02 -2.91
CA GLN A 102 24.07 6.06 -3.87
C GLN A 102 24.99 6.70 -4.92
N SER A 103 24.84 8.00 -5.20
CA SER A 103 25.68 8.71 -6.17
C SER A 103 27.02 9.22 -5.59
N VAL A 104 27.14 9.26 -4.26
CA VAL A 104 28.31 9.77 -3.53
C VAL A 104 29.22 8.63 -3.02
N ALA A 105 28.76 7.38 -3.12
CA ALA A 105 29.50 6.15 -2.77
C ALA A 105 30.07 5.47 -4.02
#